data_AF-A0A7S0XWZ8-F1
#
_entry.id   AF-A0A7S0XWZ8-F1
#
_cell.length_a   1.000
_cell.length_b   1.000
_cell.length_c   1.000
_cell.angle_alpha   90.00
_cell.angle_beta   90.00
_cell.angle_gamma   90.00
#
_symmetry.space_group_name_H-M   'P 1'
#
loop_
_entity.id
_entity.type
_entity.pdbx_description
1 polymer ?
#
loop_
_entity_poly.entity_id
_entity_poly.type
_entity_poly.pdbx_seq_one_letter_code
_entity_poly.pdbx_strand_id
1 'polypeptide(L)'
;MENLQYLSLVSKVCTELANHVGIGDKTLAEFIISIAEEAEDLSSFQRKLEENGAEFADSFVCSLHAMILRLRPKKAAGSAGDSGASKASGGGGRSGDQKTEKFPGLSIPDSKPVQLSPPPEPKREPSPPPEKSRDRRDDRGGDRDRVDRRRDDKYDDR
;
A
#
# COMPACT_ATOMS: atom_id res chain seq x y z
N MET A 1 5.31 -24.01 -8.91
CA MET A 1 5.18 -22.55 -9.10
C MET A 1 3.71 -22.11 -9.19
N GLU A 2 2.83 -22.94 -9.75
CA GLU A 2 1.41 -22.59 -10.00
C GLU A 2 0.61 -22.37 -8.71
N ASN A 3 0.82 -23.20 -7.68
CA ASN A 3 0.07 -23.10 -6.40
C ASN A 3 0.25 -21.76 -5.68
N LEU A 4 1.46 -21.19 -5.68
CA LEU A 4 1.72 -19.90 -5.02
C LEU A 4 1.08 -18.73 -5.77
N GLN A 5 1.06 -18.79 -7.11
CA GLN A 5 0.43 -17.76 -7.94
C GLN A 5 -1.08 -17.76 -7.74
N TYR A 6 -1.69 -18.96 -7.71
CA TYR A 6 -3.11 -19.10 -7.44
C TYR A 6 -3.49 -18.57 -6.06
N LEU A 7 -2.75 -18.96 -5.01
CA LEU A 7 -3.01 -18.45 -3.65
C LEU A 7 -2.86 -16.92 -3.56
N SER A 8 -1.89 -16.33 -4.26
CA SER A 8 -1.70 -14.88 -4.34
C SER A 8 -2.87 -14.18 -5.06
N LEU A 9 -3.39 -14.79 -6.14
CA LEU A 9 -4.57 -14.31 -6.85
C LEU A 9 -5.80 -14.35 -5.94
N VAL A 10 -6.09 -15.50 -5.32
CA VAL A 10 -7.24 -15.65 -4.40
C VAL A 10 -7.16 -14.63 -3.27
N SER A 11 -5.99 -14.48 -2.63
CA SER A 11 -5.82 -13.51 -1.55
C SER A 11 -6.07 -12.07 -2.01
N LYS A 12 -5.63 -11.70 -3.22
CA LYS A 12 -5.90 -10.36 -3.76
C LYS A 12 -7.37 -10.14 -4.07
N VAL A 13 -8.04 -11.11 -4.67
CA VAL A 13 -9.48 -11.04 -4.94
C VAL A 13 -10.28 -10.93 -3.64
N CYS A 14 -9.91 -11.67 -2.58
CA CYS A 14 -10.49 -11.51 -1.25
C CYS A 14 -10.35 -10.07 -0.72
N THR A 15 -9.17 -9.48 -0.84
CA THR A 15 -8.92 -8.10 -0.41
C THR A 15 -9.75 -7.11 -1.22
N GLU A 16 -9.84 -7.31 -2.53
CA GLU A 16 -10.63 -6.46 -3.44
C GLU A 16 -12.13 -6.53 -3.09
N LEU A 17 -12.66 -7.72 -2.82
CA LEU A 17 -14.04 -7.93 -2.35
C LEU A 17 -14.27 -7.31 -0.97
N ALA A 18 -13.32 -7.44 -0.04
CA ALA A 18 -13.42 -6.81 1.28
C ALA A 18 -13.48 -5.28 1.17
N ASN A 19 -12.73 -4.68 0.25
CA ASN A 19 -12.69 -3.23 0.07
C ASN A 19 -13.96 -2.67 -0.57
N HIS A 20 -14.55 -3.38 -1.53
CA HIS A 20 -15.68 -2.86 -2.33
C HIS A 20 -17.06 -3.37 -1.87
N VAL A 21 -17.11 -4.57 -1.30
CA VAL A 21 -18.35 -5.25 -0.88
C VAL A 21 -18.39 -5.45 0.63
N GLY A 22 -17.26 -5.31 1.34
CA GLY A 22 -17.17 -5.57 2.77
C GLY A 22 -17.04 -7.06 3.13
N ILE A 23 -16.82 -7.93 2.13
CA ILE A 23 -16.79 -9.39 2.29
C ILE A 23 -15.43 -9.94 1.86
N GLY A 24 -14.67 -10.50 2.80
CA GLY A 24 -13.38 -11.16 2.55
C GLY A 24 -13.47 -12.68 2.52
N ASP A 25 -14.35 -13.24 1.69
CA ASP A 25 -14.60 -14.68 1.65
C ASP A 25 -13.76 -15.39 0.57
N LYS A 26 -12.99 -16.39 0.99
CA LYS A 26 -12.13 -17.21 0.12
C LYS A 26 -12.93 -18.03 -0.89
N THR A 27 -14.02 -18.65 -0.48
CA THR A 27 -14.87 -19.47 -1.35
C THR A 27 -15.55 -18.61 -2.41
N LEU A 28 -16.01 -17.42 -2.04
CA LEU A 28 -16.55 -16.46 -3.01
C LEU A 28 -15.47 -16.00 -4.01
N ALA A 29 -14.26 -15.70 -3.52
CA ALA A 29 -13.16 -15.31 -4.39
C ALA A 29 -12.78 -16.42 -5.38
N GLU A 30 -12.70 -17.68 -4.93
CA GLU A 30 -12.44 -18.85 -5.80
C GLU A 30 -13.55 -19.02 -6.85
N PHE A 31 -14.81 -18.83 -6.46
CA PHE A 31 -15.95 -18.89 -7.37
C PHE A 31 -15.91 -17.79 -8.44
N ILE A 32 -15.64 -16.54 -8.05
CA ILE A 32 -15.50 -15.42 -9.00
C ILE A 32 -14.34 -15.65 -9.96
N ILE A 33 -13.22 -16.20 -9.47
CA ILE A 33 -12.10 -16.58 -10.33
C ILE A 33 -12.56 -17.61 -11.37
N SER A 34 -13.30 -18.64 -10.96
CA SER A 34 -13.82 -19.67 -11.88
C SER A 34 -14.73 -19.09 -12.96
N ILE A 35 -15.60 -18.13 -12.62
CA ILE A 35 -16.44 -17.41 -13.60
C ILE A 35 -15.58 -16.65 -14.60
N ALA A 36 -14.53 -15.96 -14.12
CA ALA A 36 -13.58 -15.26 -14.99
C ALA A 36 -12.74 -16.21 -15.85
N GLU A 37 -12.56 -17.47 -15.44
CA GLU A 37 -11.84 -18.46 -16.24
C GLU A 37 -12.63 -18.94 -17.46
N GLU A 38 -13.95 -18.99 -17.33
CA GLU A 38 -14.87 -19.37 -18.38
C GLU A 38 -15.36 -18.19 -19.24
N ALA A 39 -15.00 -16.96 -18.88
CA ALA A 39 -15.32 -15.76 -19.63
C ALA A 39 -14.17 -15.42 -20.59
N GLU A 40 -14.50 -15.15 -21.85
CA GLU A 40 -13.51 -14.72 -22.86
C GLU A 40 -13.30 -13.20 -22.81
N ASP A 41 -14.39 -12.47 -22.55
CA ASP A 41 -14.44 -11.02 -22.55
C ASP A 41 -15.08 -10.46 -21.28
N LEU A 42 -14.82 -9.19 -20.98
CA LEU A 42 -15.41 -8.49 -19.84
C LEU A 42 -16.95 -8.53 -19.84
N SER A 43 -17.58 -8.38 -21.01
CA SER A 43 -19.05 -8.45 -21.13
C SER A 43 -19.59 -9.84 -20.79
N SER A 44 -18.85 -10.90 -21.16
CA SER A 44 -19.23 -12.27 -20.81
C SER A 44 -19.05 -12.56 -19.32
N PHE A 45 -18.01 -11.98 -18.70
CA PHE A 45 -17.77 -12.06 -17.27
C PHE A 45 -18.88 -11.36 -16.47
N GLN A 46 -19.25 -10.14 -16.88
CA GLN A 46 -20.33 -9.38 -16.26
C GLN A 46 -21.67 -10.12 -16.33
N ARG A 47 -22.04 -10.62 -17.52
CA ARG A 47 -23.28 -11.39 -17.69
C ARG A 47 -23.32 -12.63 -16.79
N LYS A 48 -22.22 -13.38 -16.70
CA LYS A 48 -22.15 -14.55 -15.82
C LYS A 48 -22.24 -14.18 -14.34
N LEU A 49 -21.68 -13.05 -13.92
CA LEU A 49 -21.86 -12.57 -12.54
C LEU A 49 -23.34 -12.27 -12.26
N GLU A 50 -24.02 -11.57 -13.16
CA GLU A 50 -25.45 -11.24 -13.05
C GLU A 50 -26.33 -12.51 -13.03
N GLU A 51 -26.04 -13.50 -13.89
CA GLU A 51 -26.72 -14.81 -13.90
C GLU A 51 -26.60 -15.55 -12.56
N ASN A 52 -25.49 -15.36 -11.84
CA ASN A 52 -25.25 -15.92 -10.51
C ASN A 52 -25.73 -14.99 -9.37
N GLY A 53 -26.49 -13.95 -9.69
CA GLY A 53 -27.07 -13.01 -8.72
C GLY A 53 -26.08 -12.02 -8.11
N ALA A 54 -24.91 -11.85 -8.72
CA ALA A 54 -23.87 -10.91 -8.28
C ALA A 54 -23.86 -9.67 -9.18
N GLU A 55 -24.57 -8.62 -8.76
CA GLU A 55 -24.57 -7.33 -9.44
C GLU A 55 -23.60 -6.38 -8.73
N PHE A 56 -22.54 -5.97 -9.43
CA PHE A 56 -21.55 -5.02 -8.93
C PHE A 56 -21.42 -3.84 -9.90
N ALA A 57 -20.84 -2.73 -9.43
CA ALA A 57 -20.53 -1.60 -10.31
C ALA A 57 -19.56 -2.01 -11.44
N ASP A 58 -19.81 -1.56 -12.66
CA ASP A 58 -19.01 -1.89 -13.85
C ASP A 58 -17.50 -1.63 -13.66
N SER A 59 -17.15 -0.56 -12.94
CA SER A 59 -15.75 -0.22 -12.63
C SER A 59 -15.06 -1.31 -11.80
N PHE A 60 -15.78 -1.91 -10.86
CA PHE A 60 -15.31 -3.00 -10.01
C PHE A 60 -15.26 -4.32 -10.77
N VAL A 61 -16.27 -4.63 -11.58
CA VAL A 61 -16.26 -5.81 -12.46
C VAL A 61 -15.05 -5.75 -13.40
N CYS A 62 -14.77 -4.57 -13.97
CA CYS A 62 -13.60 -4.34 -14.80
C CYS A 62 -12.28 -4.52 -14.04
N SER A 63 -12.17 -4.00 -12.81
CA SER A 63 -10.96 -4.15 -12.00
C SER A 63 -10.70 -5.61 -11.65
N LEU A 64 -11.73 -6.37 -11.26
CA LEU A 64 -11.65 -7.81 -10.99
C LEU A 64 -11.19 -8.58 -12.23
N HIS A 65 -11.86 -8.39 -13.37
CA HIS A 65 -11.53 -9.09 -14.61
C HIS A 65 -10.09 -8.82 -15.05
N ALA A 66 -9.67 -7.56 -15.03
CA ALA A 66 -8.31 -7.15 -15.40
C ALA A 66 -7.24 -7.63 -14.40
N MET A 67 -7.58 -7.80 -13.12
CA MET A 67 -6.69 -8.36 -12.11
C MET A 67 -6.49 -9.86 -12.30
N ILE A 68 -7.60 -10.58 -12.48
CA ILE A 68 -7.61 -12.04 -12.65
C ILE A 68 -6.80 -12.42 -13.90
N LEU A 69 -7.07 -11.82 -15.07
CA LEU A 69 -6.32 -12.11 -16.30
C LEU A 69 -4.81 -11.89 -16.17
N ARG A 70 -4.39 -10.88 -15.40
CA ARG A 70 -2.98 -10.50 -15.27
C ARG A 70 -2.18 -11.40 -14.33
N LEU A 71 -2.86 -11.97 -13.32
CA LEU A 71 -2.24 -12.79 -12.28
C LEU A 71 -2.46 -14.29 -12.49
N ARG A 72 -3.24 -14.68 -13.50
CA ARG A 72 -3.41 -16.09 -13.86
C ARG A 72 -2.06 -16.71 -14.24
N PRO A 73 -1.77 -17.92 -13.75
CA PRO A 73 -0.59 -18.66 -14.20
C PRO A 73 -0.72 -18.90 -15.71
N LYS A 74 0.15 -18.27 -16.52
CA LYS A 74 0.22 -18.57 -17.95
C LYS A 74 0.51 -20.06 -18.08
N LYS A 75 -0.50 -20.84 -18.48
CA LYS A 75 -0.33 -22.23 -18.91
C LYS A 75 0.79 -22.20 -19.94
N ALA A 76 1.86 -22.96 -19.72
CA ALA A 76 3.01 -22.99 -20.61
C ALA A 76 2.63 -23.61 -21.96
N ALA A 77 1.90 -22.86 -22.78
CA ALA A 77 1.78 -23.08 -24.21
C ALA A 77 2.95 -22.31 -24.83
N GLY A 78 3.78 -23.02 -25.60
CA GLY A 78 4.91 -22.44 -26.30
C GLY A 78 4.50 -21.21 -27.12
N SER A 79 5.32 -20.16 -27.00
CA SER A 79 5.47 -19.05 -27.95
C SER A 79 4.20 -18.35 -28.48
N ALA A 80 3.88 -17.19 -27.89
CA ALA A 80 3.75 -15.90 -28.60
C ALA A 80 3.26 -14.80 -27.64
N GLY A 81 3.84 -13.59 -27.77
CA GLY A 81 3.14 -12.35 -27.42
C GLY A 81 3.25 -11.84 -25.98
N ASP A 82 4.27 -11.01 -25.76
CA ASP A 82 4.23 -9.71 -25.05
C ASP A 82 3.08 -9.42 -24.06
N SER A 83 3.44 -9.17 -22.79
CA SER A 83 2.96 -8.04 -21.97
C SER A 83 3.55 -8.10 -20.56
N GLY A 84 4.36 -7.10 -20.20
CA GLY A 84 4.33 -6.53 -18.84
C GLY A 84 5.38 -6.97 -17.81
N ALA A 85 6.63 -6.51 -18.00
CA ALA A 85 7.61 -6.05 -17.00
C ALA A 85 7.60 -6.61 -15.56
N SER A 86 8.69 -7.29 -15.16
CA SER A 86 9.75 -6.69 -14.31
C SER A 86 10.72 -7.75 -13.78
N LYS A 87 11.96 -7.76 -14.29
CA LYS A 87 13.17 -7.75 -13.44
C LYS A 87 14.43 -7.57 -14.28
N ALA A 88 15.21 -6.58 -13.87
CA ALA A 88 16.58 -6.37 -14.28
C ALA A 88 17.46 -7.55 -13.84
N SER A 89 18.23 -8.09 -14.78
CA SER A 89 19.56 -8.64 -14.56
C SER A 89 20.23 -8.78 -15.93
N GLY A 90 21.42 -8.21 -16.07
CA GLY A 90 22.04 -7.90 -17.34
C GLY A 90 22.49 -9.10 -18.18
N GLY A 91 22.97 -8.75 -19.37
CA GLY A 91 23.74 -9.64 -20.23
C GLY A 91 23.11 -9.86 -21.60
N GLY A 92 23.45 -8.98 -22.55
CA GLY A 92 23.79 -9.29 -23.94
C GLY A 92 22.83 -10.11 -24.80
N GLY A 93 22.31 -9.49 -25.87
CA GLY A 93 22.12 -10.22 -27.13
C GLY A 93 20.83 -9.96 -27.91
N ARG A 94 20.87 -8.95 -28.78
CA ARG A 94 20.30 -8.92 -30.15
C ARG A 94 18.81 -9.25 -30.32
N SER A 95 17.99 -8.20 -30.32
CA SER A 95 16.79 -8.06 -31.17
C SER A 95 16.48 -6.56 -31.30
N GLY A 96 17.40 -5.83 -31.93
CA GLY A 96 17.55 -4.37 -31.74
C GLY A 96 17.49 -3.55 -33.02
N ASP A 97 16.57 -3.87 -33.93
CA ASP A 97 16.37 -3.03 -35.13
C ASP A 97 15.01 -2.34 -35.09
N GLN A 98 13.90 -3.07 -34.98
CA GLN A 98 12.58 -2.43 -35.03
C GLN A 98 12.23 -1.59 -33.79
N LYS A 99 12.75 -1.96 -32.61
CA LYS A 99 12.45 -1.23 -31.36
C LYS A 99 13.36 -0.02 -31.18
N THR A 100 14.56 -0.05 -31.74
CA THR A 100 15.52 1.06 -31.73
C THR A 100 15.08 2.16 -32.69
N GLU A 101 14.55 1.81 -33.87
CA GLU A 101 13.99 2.79 -34.82
C GLU A 101 12.74 3.51 -34.26
N LYS A 102 11.86 2.77 -33.59
CA LYS A 102 10.63 3.35 -33.01
C LYS A 102 10.90 4.19 -31.76
N PHE A 103 11.95 3.86 -31.00
CA PHE A 103 12.25 4.49 -29.71
C PHE A 103 13.77 4.71 -29.53
N PRO A 104 14.39 5.61 -30.30
CA PRO A 104 15.82 5.84 -30.25
C PRO A 104 16.28 6.36 -28.87
N GLY A 105 15.44 7.16 -28.20
CA GLY A 105 15.74 7.70 -26.86
C GLY A 105 15.73 6.66 -25.74
N LEU A 106 14.93 5.60 -25.84
CA LEU A 106 14.86 4.52 -24.85
C LEU A 106 15.93 3.45 -25.07
N SER A 107 16.63 3.51 -26.20
CA SER A 107 17.70 2.60 -26.56
C SER A 107 19.08 3.11 -26.14
N ILE A 108 19.13 4.28 -25.50
CA ILE A 108 20.36 4.89 -25.01
C ILE A 108 20.77 4.14 -23.73
N PRO A 109 21.97 3.51 -23.71
CA PRO A 109 22.47 2.89 -22.49
C PRO A 109 22.79 3.95 -21.43
N ASP A 110 22.65 3.58 -20.15
CA ASP A 110 22.95 4.48 -19.04
C ASP A 110 24.40 4.98 -19.11
N SER A 111 24.56 6.30 -18.95
CA SER A 111 25.86 6.92 -18.77
C SER A 111 26.29 6.82 -17.30
N LYS A 112 27.60 6.97 -17.05
CA LYS A 112 28.19 6.89 -15.70
C LYS A 112 27.36 7.69 -14.68
N PRO A 113 27.17 7.17 -13.46
CA PRO A 113 26.34 7.85 -12.46
C PRO A 113 26.84 9.27 -12.23
N VAL A 114 25.91 10.23 -12.30
CA VAL A 114 26.18 11.65 -12.04
C VAL A 114 26.67 11.78 -10.61
N GLN A 115 27.91 12.21 -10.43
CA GLN A 115 28.43 12.53 -9.10
C GLN A 115 27.87 13.89 -8.68
N LEU A 116 26.88 13.86 -7.79
CA LEU A 116 26.35 15.04 -7.13
C LEU A 116 27.38 15.52 -6.10
N SER A 117 27.94 16.71 -6.28
CA SER A 117 28.71 17.35 -5.22
C SER A 117 27.77 17.69 -4.05
N PRO A 118 28.21 17.52 -2.79
CA PRO A 118 27.39 17.89 -1.65
C PRO A 118 27.03 19.38 -1.71
N PRO A 119 25.79 19.76 -1.34
CA PRO A 119 25.39 21.16 -1.29
C PRO A 119 26.27 21.95 -0.31
N PRO A 120 26.54 23.24 -0.59
CA PRO A 120 27.35 24.07 0.31
C PRO A 120 26.69 24.15 1.67
N GLU A 121 27.44 23.86 2.73
CA GLU A 121 26.95 23.93 4.11
C GLU A 121 26.48 25.36 4.45
N PRO A 122 25.34 25.53 5.13
CA PRO A 122 24.88 26.84 5.56
C PRO A 122 25.89 27.41 6.56
N LYS A 123 26.43 28.60 6.26
CA LYS A 123 27.28 29.36 7.18
C LYS A 123 26.49 29.62 8.46
N ARG A 124 26.85 28.93 9.54
CA ARG A 124 26.30 29.20 10.88
C ARG A 124 26.72 30.60 11.31
N GLU A 125 25.77 31.52 11.39
CA GLU A 125 25.98 32.76 12.12
C GLU A 125 26.15 32.45 13.62
N PRO A 126 27.07 33.13 14.33
CA PRO A 126 27.28 32.90 15.75
C PRO A 126 26.04 33.31 16.55
N SER A 127 25.56 32.42 17.41
CA SER A 127 24.41 32.67 18.28
C SER A 127 24.68 33.82 19.27
N PRO A 128 23.67 34.66 19.57
CA PRO A 128 23.82 35.70 20.58
C PRO A 128 24.01 35.11 21.99
N PRO A 129 24.72 35.81 22.89
CA PRO A 129 25.06 35.29 24.21
C PRO A 129 23.82 35.12 25.11
N PRO A 130 23.84 34.18 26.07
CA PRO A 130 22.68 33.85 26.90
C PRO A 130 22.32 35.00 27.85
N GLU A 131 21.03 35.35 27.89
CA GLU A 131 20.49 36.32 28.85
C GLU A 131 20.57 35.78 30.28
N LYS A 132 21.05 36.65 31.19
CA LYS A 132 21.15 36.35 32.62
C LYS A 132 19.75 36.18 33.23
N SER A 133 19.48 34.98 33.73
CA SER A 133 18.32 34.65 34.55
C SER A 133 18.18 35.64 35.71
N ARG A 134 17.12 36.47 35.69
CA ARG A 134 16.74 37.27 36.85
C ARG A 134 16.02 36.33 37.82
N ASP A 135 16.64 36.10 38.98
CA ASP A 135 16.07 35.38 40.12
C ASP A 135 14.63 35.82 40.40
N ARG A 136 13.68 34.91 40.16
CA ARG A 136 12.32 35.05 40.68
C ARG A 136 12.39 34.63 42.14
N ARG A 137 12.35 35.61 43.04
CA ARG A 137 12.23 35.36 44.48
C ARG A 137 11.05 34.42 44.74
N ASP A 138 11.36 33.39 45.50
CA ASP A 138 10.49 32.33 45.96
C ASP A 138 9.45 32.91 46.93
N ASP A 139 8.28 33.28 46.41
CA ASP A 139 7.11 33.69 47.18
C ASP A 139 6.18 32.48 47.40
N ARG A 140 6.69 31.44 48.09
CA ARG A 140 5.87 30.31 48.53
C ARG A 140 6.05 30.00 50.02
N GLY A 141 5.12 30.58 50.79
CA GLY A 141 4.25 29.79 51.65
C GLY A 141 4.86 29.28 52.95
N GLY A 142 4.76 30.08 54.00
CA GLY A 142 4.92 29.63 55.37
C GLY A 142 3.97 30.38 56.29
N ASP A 143 3.20 29.62 57.07
CA ASP A 143 2.43 30.05 58.24
C ASP A 143 1.20 30.95 57.99
N ARG A 144 -0.01 30.38 58.16
CA ARG A 144 -0.90 30.72 59.28
C ARG A 144 -1.93 29.61 59.51
N ASP A 145 -1.85 29.04 60.70
CA ASP A 145 -2.90 28.31 61.41
C ASP A 145 -4.31 28.90 61.20
N ARG A 146 -5.30 28.00 61.02
CA ARG A 146 -6.65 28.15 61.58
C ARG A 146 -7.46 26.85 61.45
N VAL A 147 -7.42 26.09 62.54
CA VAL A 147 -8.57 25.47 63.23
C VAL A 147 -9.94 25.79 62.58
N ASP A 148 -10.73 24.78 62.19
CA ASP A 148 -11.85 24.31 63.02
C ASP A 148 -12.71 23.21 62.36
N ARG A 149 -12.97 22.17 63.16
CA ARG A 149 -14.19 21.34 63.23
C ARG A 149 -14.77 20.77 61.93
N ARG A 150 -14.46 19.50 61.65
CA ARG A 150 -15.47 18.44 61.37
C ARG A 150 -14.83 17.06 61.54
N ARG A 151 -15.10 16.39 62.66
CA ARG A 151 -15.12 14.92 62.68
C ARG A 151 -16.04 14.42 63.77
N ASP A 152 -17.27 14.16 63.35
CA ASP A 152 -18.14 13.15 63.91
C ASP A 152 -17.38 11.83 64.01
N ASP A 153 -17.22 11.29 65.22
CA ASP A 153 -16.97 9.86 65.41
C ASP A 153 -17.59 9.43 66.75
N LYS A 154 -18.74 8.77 66.60
CA LYS A 154 -19.35 7.72 67.42
C LYS A 154 -18.86 7.57 68.87
N TYR A 155 -19.78 7.81 69.81
CA TYR A 155 -19.82 7.05 71.06
C TYR A 155 -20.68 5.79 70.85
N ASP A 156 -19.99 4.65 70.75
CA ASP A 156 -20.47 3.35 71.23
C ASP A 156 -20.35 3.37 72.76
N ASP A 157 -21.44 3.28 73.52
CA ASP A 157 -21.50 2.46 74.74
C ASP A 157 -22.92 2.40 75.34
N ARG A 158 -23.36 1.16 75.59
CA ARG A 158 -24.48 0.65 76.41
C ARG A 158 -25.94 0.79 75.94
#